data_AF-A0A6I5RUK1-F1
#
_entry.id   AF-A0A6I5RUK1-F1
#
_cell.length_a   1.000
_cell.length_b   1.000
_cell.length_c   1.000
_cell.angle_alpha   90.00
_cell.angle_beta   90.00
_cell.angle_gamma   90.00
#
_symmetry.space_group_name_H-M   'P 1'
#
loop_
_entity.id
_entity.type
_entity.pdbx_description
1 polymer ?
#
loop_
_entity_poly.entity_id
_entity_poly.type
_entity_poly.pdbx_seq_one_letter_code
_entity_poly.pdbx_strand_id
1 'polypeptide(L)'
;MREGLRKAGPGIIAMAFVLSCGLACLAVSSFLINAWIGLLASATILIALCFDLLFIPALIRVCNRSAQPCVPTAENAGARSTDSSPMLQGPP
;
A
#
# COMPACT_ATOMS: atom_id res chain seq x y z
N MET A 1 1.90 14.52 -4.74
CA MET A 1 1.01 13.35 -4.53
C MET A 1 1.07 12.74 -3.12
N ARG A 2 2.20 12.80 -2.37
CA ARG A 2 2.32 12.16 -1.03
C ARG A 2 1.48 12.80 0.09
N GLU A 3 1.10 14.07 -0.05
CA GLU A 3 0.32 14.80 0.96
C GLU A 3 -1.16 14.39 0.99
N GLY A 4 -1.73 14.01 -0.15
CA GLY A 4 -3.12 13.57 -0.25
C GLY A 4 -3.39 12.32 0.59
N LEU A 5 -2.46 11.36 0.60
CA LEU A 5 -2.58 10.12 1.38
C LEU A 5 -2.54 10.37 2.89
N ARG A 6 -1.74 11.35 3.35
CA ARG A 6 -1.68 11.73 4.78
C ARG A 6 -2.97 12.40 5.27
N LYS A 7 -3.66 13.14 4.40
CA LYS A 7 -4.95 13.77 4.74
C LYS A 7 -6.14 12.83 4.56
N ALA A 8 -6.11 11.95 3.56
CA ALA A 8 -7.20 11.03 3.25
C ALA A 8 -7.22 9.79 4.14
N GLY A 9 -6.05 9.31 4.59
CA GLY A 9 -5.93 8.11 5.44
C GLY A 9 -6.84 8.12 6.67
N PRO A 10 -6.86 9.20 7.48
CA PRO A 10 -7.78 9.32 8.61
C PRO A 10 -9.26 9.29 8.20
N GLY A 11 -9.61 9.89 7.06
CA GLY A 11 -10.98 9.94 6.55
C GLY A 11 -11.52 8.57 6.12
N ILE A 12 -10.66 7.73 5.54
CA ILE A 12 -11.02 6.37 5.13
C ILE A 12 -11.34 5.48 6.33
N ILE A 13 -10.58 5.60 7.43
CA ILE A 13 -10.82 4.85 8.66
C ILE A 13 -12.11 5.34 9.35
N ALA A 14 -12.32 6.66 9.37
CA ALA A 14 -13.54 7.24 9.94
C ALA A 14 -14.80 6.76 9.18
N MET A 15 -14.78 6.75 7.85
CA MET A 15 -15.90 6.28 7.03
C MET A 15 -16.20 4.80 7.27
N ALA A 16 -15.16 3.97 7.30
CA ALA A 16 -15.26 2.54 7.62
C ALA A 16 -15.96 2.30 8.97
N PHE A 17 -15.56 3.04 10.01
CA PHE A 17 -16.10 2.90 11.35
C PHE A 17 -17.57 3.34 11.44
N VAL A 18 -17.91 4.47 10.83
CA VAL A 18 -19.29 4.98 10.77
C VAL A 18 -20.20 4.00 10.02
N LEU A 19 -19.74 3.43 8.90
CA LEU A 19 -20.52 2.47 8.10
C LEU A 19 -20.84 1.20 8.90
N SER A 20 -19.84 0.67 9.62
CA SER A 20 -20.02 -0.49 10.50
C SER A 20 -21.01 -0.20 11.63
N CYS A 21 -20.88 0.95 12.30
CA CYS A 21 -21.78 1.37 13.38
C CYS A 21 -23.22 1.59 12.88
N GLY A 22 -23.38 2.18 11.69
CA GLY A 22 -24.68 2.40 11.05
C GLY A 22 -25.41 1.09 10.73
N LEU A 23 -24.70 0.07 10.22
CA LEU A 23 -25.29 -1.25 10.00
C LEU A 23 -25.58 -2.00 11.29
N ALA A 24 -24.72 -1.88 12.31
CA ALA A 24 -24.98 -2.46 13.63
C ALA A 24 -26.26 -1.88 14.26
N CYS A 25 -26.51 -0.58 14.06
CA CYS A 25 -27.74 0.06 14.53
C CYS A 25 -29.00 -0.50 13.85
N LEU A 26 -28.92 -0.94 12.58
CA LEU A 26 -30.04 -1.59 11.89
C LEU A 26 -30.40 -2.95 12.49
N ALA A 27 -29.41 -3.67 13.03
CA ALA A 27 -29.61 -4.95 13.71
C ALA A 27 -30.41 -4.81 15.02
N VAL A 28 -30.37 -3.64 15.66
CA VAL A 28 -31.12 -3.33 16.90
C VAL A 28 -32.59 -2.98 16.60
N SER A 29 -32.99 -2.88 15.33
CA SER A 29 -34.36 -2.52 14.94
C SER A 29 -35.39 -3.56 15.41
N SER A 30 -36.50 -3.10 15.98
CA SER A 30 -37.60 -3.91 16.55
C SER A 30 -38.37 -4.75 15.53
N PHE A 31 -38.09 -4.61 14.24
CA PHE A 31 -38.76 -5.37 13.18
C PHE A 31 -37.94 -6.62 12.86
N LEU A 32 -38.53 -7.81 13.07
CA LEU A 32 -37.83 -9.09 13.02
C LEU A 32 -37.06 -9.29 11.70
N ILE A 33 -37.64 -8.89 10.55
CA ILE A 33 -36.94 -8.96 9.26
C ILE A 33 -35.66 -8.09 9.28
N ASN A 34 -35.77 -6.84 9.74
CA ASN A 34 -34.68 -5.88 9.75
C ASN A 34 -33.57 -6.30 10.73
N ALA A 35 -33.92 -6.98 11.81
CA ALA A 35 -32.97 -7.55 12.76
C ALA A 35 -32.16 -8.70 12.14
N TRP A 36 -32.79 -9.66 11.46
CA TRP A 36 -32.09 -10.83 10.91
C TRP A 36 -31.11 -10.47 9.79
N ILE A 37 -31.58 -9.73 8.78
CA ILE A 37 -30.71 -9.28 7.69
C ILE A 37 -29.76 -8.17 8.13
N GLY A 38 -30.15 -7.32 9.08
CA GLY A 38 -29.30 -6.29 9.66
C GLY A 38 -28.14 -6.87 10.46
N LEU A 39 -28.38 -7.93 11.25
CA LEU A 39 -27.34 -8.63 12.00
C LEU A 39 -26.37 -9.37 11.08
N LEU A 40 -26.88 -10.09 10.08
CA LEU A 40 -26.06 -10.76 9.05
C LEU A 40 -25.21 -9.75 8.26
N ALA A 41 -25.79 -8.64 7.85
CA ALA A 41 -25.09 -7.59 7.10
C ALA A 41 -24.05 -6.88 7.98
N SER A 42 -24.39 -6.54 9.22
CA SER A 42 -23.44 -5.95 10.18
C SER A 42 -22.26 -6.87 10.44
N ALA A 43 -22.49 -8.17 10.65
CA ALA A 43 -21.43 -9.15 10.85
C ALA A 43 -20.52 -9.27 9.62
N THR A 44 -21.11 -9.30 8.42
CA THR A 44 -20.37 -9.35 7.15
C THR A 44 -19.48 -8.12 6.95
N ILE A 45 -20.03 -6.91 7.16
CA ILE A 45 -19.25 -5.67 7.05
C ILE A 45 -18.16 -5.60 8.11
N LEU A 46 -18.40 -6.07 9.33
CA LEU A 46 -17.38 -6.07 10.40
C LEU A 46 -16.19 -6.97 10.05
N ILE A 47 -16.45 -8.16 9.49
CA ILE A 47 -15.41 -9.05 8.97
C ILE A 47 -14.68 -8.40 7.78
N ALA A 48 -15.44 -7.84 6.83
CA ALA A 48 -14.88 -7.13 5.68
C ALA A 48 -13.97 -5.97 6.12
N LEU A 49 -14.33 -5.22 7.16
CA LEU A 49 -13.52 -4.13 7.71
C LEU A 49 -12.16 -4.61 8.21
N CYS A 50 -12.17 -5.73 8.94
CA CYS A 50 -10.96 -6.33 9.49
C CYS A 50 -10.01 -6.76 8.36
N PHE A 51 -10.56 -7.33 7.28
CA PHE A 51 -9.78 -7.69 6.10
C PHE A 51 -9.43 -6.50 5.21
N ASP A 52 -10.27 -5.48 5.04
CA ASP A 52 -9.98 -4.33 4.18
C ASP A 52 -8.78 -3.54 4.71
N LEU A 53 -8.72 -3.35 6.03
CA LEU A 53 -7.61 -2.65 6.68
C LEU A 53 -6.35 -3.49 6.77
N LEU A 54 -6.44 -4.82 6.77
CA LEU A 54 -5.28 -5.71 6.89
C LEU A 54 -4.74 -6.16 5.52
N PHE A 55 -5.64 -6.44 4.57
CA PHE A 55 -5.34 -6.98 3.24
C PHE A 55 -4.71 -5.93 2.34
N ILE A 56 -5.22 -4.69 2.30
CA ILE A 56 -4.63 -3.63 1.48
C ILE A 56 -3.15 -3.37 1.85
N PRO A 57 -2.78 -3.13 3.12
CA PRO A 57 -1.37 -2.95 3.48
C PRO A 57 -0.55 -4.23 3.37
N ALA A 58 -1.12 -5.41 3.65
CA ALA A 58 -0.43 -6.69 3.45
C ALA A 58 -0.13 -6.96 1.97
N LEU A 59 -1.09 -6.70 1.08
CA LEU A 59 -0.97 -6.85 -0.36
C LEU A 59 0.09 -5.88 -0.91
N ILE A 60 0.07 -4.61 -0.48
CA ILE A 60 1.11 -3.63 -0.85
C ILE A 60 2.51 -4.11 -0.38
N ARG A 61 2.61 -4.67 0.83
CA ARG A 61 3.89 -5.17 1.36
C ARG A 61 4.42 -6.38 0.58
N VAL A 62 3.55 -7.31 0.20
CA VAL A 62 3.91 -8.50 -0.59
C VAL A 62 4.25 -8.12 -2.03
N CYS A 63 3.44 -7.29 -2.69
CA CYS A 63 3.69 -6.84 -4.06
C CYS A 63 4.95 -5.97 -4.19
N ASN A 64 5.31 -5.17 -3.16
CA ASN A 64 6.58 -4.42 -3.15
C ASN A 64 7.82 -5.33 -3.14
N ARG A 65 7.69 -6.58 -2.65
CA ARG A 65 8.81 -7.54 -2.66
C ARG A 65 9.12 -8.08 -4.06
N SER A 66 8.11 -8.15 -4.93
CA SER A 66 8.25 -8.58 -6.33
C SER A 66 8.85 -7.50 -7.24
N ALA A 67 8.89 -6.26 -6.77
CA ALA A 67 9.43 -5.11 -7.49
C ALA A 67 10.79 -4.65 -6.92
N GLN A 68 11.59 -5.57 -6.37
CA GLN A 68 13.03 -5.30 -6.20
C GLN A 68 13.63 -5.19 -7.61
N PRO A 69 14.07 -4.01 -8.06
CA PRO A 69 14.95 -3.94 -9.21
C PRO A 69 16.22 -4.67 -8.80
N CYS A 70 16.72 -5.56 -9.66
CA CYS A 70 18.09 -6.05 -9.54
C CYS A 70 18.99 -4.82 -9.34
N VAL A 71 19.54 -4.66 -8.13
CA VAL A 71 20.51 -3.60 -7.82
C VAL A 71 21.73 -3.91 -8.68
N PRO A 72 22.04 -3.12 -9.72
CA PRO A 72 23.30 -3.26 -10.42
C PRO A 72 24.34 -2.72 -9.44
N THR A 73 25.14 -3.63 -8.87
CA THR A 73 26.39 -3.29 -8.21
C THR A 73 27.17 -2.40 -9.16
N ALA A 74 27.25 -1.11 -8.84
CA ALA A 74 28.15 -0.18 -9.48
C ALA A 74 29.59 -0.50 -9.04
N GLU A 75 30.13 -1.61 -9.54
CA GLU A 75 31.55 -1.97 -9.49
C GLU A 75 32.32 -1.25 -10.62
N ASN A 76 32.01 0.01 -10.87
CA ASN A 76 32.72 0.83 -11.86
C ASN A 76 32.73 2.28 -11.40
N ALA A 77 33.34 2.51 -10.24
CA ALA A 77 33.69 3.84 -9.73
C ALA A 77 35.13 3.87 -9.20
N GLY A 78 36.05 3.17 -9.89
CA GLY A 78 37.46 3.11 -9.51
C GLY A 78 38.48 2.94 -10.64
N ALA A 79 38.07 2.85 -11.91
CA ALA A 79 38.98 2.81 -13.06
C ALA A 79 38.92 4.13 -13.85
N ARG A 80 39.07 5.26 -13.15
CA ARG A 80 39.37 6.56 -13.77
C ARG A 80 40.54 7.21 -13.06
N SER A 81 41.71 6.60 -13.24
CA SER A 81 42.99 7.28 -13.09
C SER A 81 43.78 6.87 -14.32
N THR A 82 43.80 7.70 -15.35
CA THR A 82 45.03 8.41 -15.71
C THR A 82 46.16 7.42 -16.03
N ASP A 83 46.25 7.00 -17.28
CA ASP A 83 47.52 7.03 -18.02
C ASP A 83 47.32 6.31 -19.35
N SER A 84 47.16 7.08 -20.43
CA SER A 84 47.40 6.70 -21.83
C SER A 84 46.80 7.80 -22.70
N SER A 85 47.37 9.00 -22.62
CA SER A 85 47.25 9.94 -23.74
C SER A 85 48.01 9.34 -24.92
N PRO A 86 47.36 9.13 -26.08
CA PRO A 86 48.09 8.89 -27.31
C PRO A 86 48.62 10.23 -27.84
N MET A 87 49.57 10.15 -28.78
CA MET A 87 50.08 11.24 -29.64
C MET A 87 51.33 11.97 -29.14
N LEU A 88 52.49 11.34 -29.33
CA LEU A 88 53.58 12.01 -30.06
C LEU A 88 54.42 10.96 -30.81
N GLN A 89 54.04 10.70 -32.08
CA GLN A 89 54.92 10.11 -33.08
C GLN A 89 55.89 11.18 -33.61
N GLY A 90 57.12 10.77 -33.92
CA GLY A 90 58.02 11.53 -34.81
C GLY A 90 59.47 11.00 -34.83
N PRO A 91 59.82 10.06 -35.74
CA PRO A 91 61.20 9.59 -36.02
C PRO A 91 61.87 10.45 -37.13
N PRO A 92 63.10 10.16 -37.61
CA PRO A 92 64.11 9.16 -37.20
C PRO A 92 65.36 9.73 -36.51
#